data_AF-A0A2G0Q4K4-F1
#
_entry.id   AF-A0A2G0Q4K4-F1
#
_cell.length_a   1.000
_cell.length_b   1.000
_cell.length_c   1.000
_cell.angle_alpha   90.00
_cell.angle_beta   90.00
_cell.angle_gamma   90.00
#
_symmetry.space_group_name_H-M   'P 1'
#
loop_
_entity.id
_entity.type
_entity.pdbx_description
1 polymer ?
#
loop_
_entity_poly.entity_id
_entity_poly.type
_entity_poly.pdbx_seq_one_letter_code
_entity_poly.pdbx_strand_id
1 'polypeptide(L)'
;MDSLCDVVMKHIGNRPTRQSLNANKQIKQAFLDKKARLKGDFLETKTPPSLTIAGQRIKRLEEVNARLKAENARLLEQYVVWQYNAYRHGLSEEKLNAPLPVIDRERSN
;
A
#
# COMPACT_ATOMS: atom_id res chain seq x y z
N MET A 1 25.88 -22.47 16.45
CA MET A 1 27.27 -22.67 16.92
C MET A 1 28.06 -23.51 15.93
N ASP A 2 27.56 -24.63 15.41
CA ASP A 2 28.25 -25.33 14.29
C ASP A 2 28.45 -24.43 13.07
N SER A 3 27.39 -23.75 12.64
CA SER A 3 27.49 -22.77 11.55
C SER A 3 28.52 -21.65 11.81
N LEU A 4 28.77 -21.30 13.07
CA LEU A 4 29.82 -20.34 13.41
C LEU A 4 31.23 -20.94 13.20
N CYS A 5 31.41 -22.23 13.50
CA CYS A 5 32.67 -22.93 13.26
C CYS A 5 33.01 -22.95 11.75
N ASP A 6 32.00 -23.13 10.91
CA ASP A 6 32.16 -23.16 9.44
C ASP A 6 32.46 -21.76 8.86
N VAL A 7 31.88 -20.70 9.43
CA VAL A 7 32.20 -19.32 9.06
C VAL A 7 33.61 -18.95 9.51
N VAL A 8 33.98 -19.29 10.74
CA VAL A 8 35.31 -18.98 11.28
C VAL A 8 36.41 -19.68 10.49
N MET A 9 36.19 -20.91 10.01
CA MET A 9 37.12 -21.63 9.13
C MET A 9 37.54 -20.79 7.92
N LYS A 10 36.60 -20.05 7.31
CA LYS A 10 36.88 -19.19 6.14
C LYS A 10 37.79 -18.01 6.46
N HIS A 11 37.88 -17.61 7.73
CA HIS A 11 38.67 -16.46 8.18
C HIS A 11 40.03 -16.84 8.77
N ILE A 12 40.14 -18.01 9.44
CA ILE A 12 41.38 -18.43 10.13
C ILE A 12 42.05 -19.64 9.47
N GLY A 13 41.52 -20.14 8.36
CA GLY A 13 42.08 -21.27 7.59
C GLY A 13 41.88 -22.66 8.20
N ASN A 14 41.51 -22.75 9.48
CA ASN A 14 41.25 -24.00 10.19
C ASN A 14 39.87 -23.99 10.87
N ARG A 15 39.22 -25.15 10.91
CA ARG A 15 37.90 -25.29 11.56
C ARG A 15 38.05 -25.43 13.07
N PRO A 16 37.64 -24.44 13.88
CA PRO A 16 37.60 -24.62 15.32
C PRO A 16 36.48 -25.58 15.69
N THR A 17 36.63 -26.30 16.80
CA THR A 17 35.53 -27.12 17.34
C THR A 17 34.55 -26.23 18.13
N ARG A 18 33.29 -26.66 18.23
CA ARG A 18 32.30 -26.01 19.10
C ARG A 18 32.80 -25.88 20.54
N GLN A 19 33.54 -26.88 21.04
CA GLN A 19 34.08 -26.89 22.39
C GLN A 19 35.13 -25.80 22.56
N SER A 20 36.04 -25.65 21.59
CA SER A 20 37.05 -24.60 21.57
C SER A 20 36.44 -23.19 21.56
N LEU A 21 35.42 -22.95 20.73
CA LEU A 21 34.73 -21.65 20.68
C LEU A 21 33.96 -21.34 21.97
N ASN A 22 33.36 -22.35 22.60
CA ASN A 22 32.63 -22.18 23.87
C ASN A 22 33.54 -22.03 25.08
N ALA A 23 34.76 -22.57 25.03
CA ALA A 23 35.74 -22.42 26.10
C ALA A 23 36.26 -20.98 26.21
N ASN A 24 36.31 -20.26 25.08
CA ASN A 24 36.64 -18.83 25.09
C ASN A 24 35.43 -18.00 25.56
N LYS A 25 35.58 -17.38 26.73
CA LYS A 25 34.51 -16.60 27.38
C LYS A 25 34.02 -15.42 26.53
N GLN A 26 34.91 -14.73 25.84
CA GLN A 26 34.56 -13.58 25.00
C GLN A 26 33.75 -13.99 23.78
N ILE A 27 34.18 -15.05 23.08
CA ILE A 27 33.48 -15.58 21.90
C ILE A 27 32.10 -16.11 22.31
N LYS A 28 32.03 -16.84 23.41
CA LYS A 28 30.77 -17.35 23.95
C LYS A 28 29.80 -16.22 24.28
N GLN A 29 30.28 -15.18 24.97
CA GLN A 29 29.45 -14.04 25.35
C GLN A 29 28.93 -13.29 24.12
N ALA A 30 29.81 -12.95 23.17
CA ALA A 30 29.41 -12.27 21.94
C ALA A 30 28.38 -13.07 21.11
N PHE A 31 28.51 -14.40 21.07
CA PHE A 31 27.52 -15.26 20.42
C PHE A 31 26.17 -15.25 21.16
N LEU A 32 26.19 -15.32 22.49
CA LEU A 32 24.98 -15.28 23.31
C LEU A 32 24.27 -13.93 23.20
N ASP A 33 25.01 -12.82 23.21
CA ASP A 33 24.47 -11.46 23.06
C ASP A 33 23.80 -11.28 21.69
N LYS A 34 24.46 -11.72 20.62
CA LYS A 34 23.88 -11.69 19.27
C LYS A 34 22.64 -12.57 19.18
N LYS A 35 22.67 -13.77 19.77
CA LYS A 35 21.52 -14.69 19.82
C LYS A 35 20.37 -14.10 20.63
N ALA A 36 20.65 -13.43 21.75
CA ALA A 36 19.66 -12.76 22.57
C ALA A 36 19.03 -11.58 21.82
N ARG A 37 19.84 -10.77 21.12
CA ARG A 37 19.34 -9.67 20.28
C ARG A 37 18.44 -10.16 19.16
N LEU A 38 18.85 -11.21 18.44
CA LEU A 38 18.04 -11.83 17.39
C LEU A 38 16.74 -12.47 17.91
N LYS A 39 16.73 -12.91 19.18
CA LYS A 39 15.49 -13.36 19.85
C LYS A 39 14.65 -12.20 20.38
N GLY A 40 15.28 -11.10 20.80
CA GLY A 40 14.66 -9.92 21.40
C GLY A 40 14.02 -8.96 20.39
N ASP A 41 14.37 -9.05 19.10
CA ASP A 41 13.73 -8.29 18.01
C ASP A 41 12.31 -8.79 17.66
N PHE A 42 11.80 -9.81 18.35
CA PHE A 42 10.38 -10.23 18.29
C PHE A 42 9.56 -9.69 19.46
N LEU A 43 9.87 -8.48 19.94
CA LEU A 43 8.80 -7.68 20.51
C LEU A 43 7.88 -7.30 19.36
N GLU A 44 6.92 -8.17 19.08
CA GLU A 44 5.83 -7.94 18.16
C GLU A 44 5.11 -6.68 18.67
N THR A 45 5.58 -5.51 18.20
CA THR A 45 4.98 -4.23 18.50
C THR A 45 3.61 -4.29 17.85
N LYS A 46 2.61 -4.73 18.61
CA LYS A 46 1.22 -4.82 18.18
C LYS A 46 0.89 -3.49 17.53
N THR A 47 0.66 -3.52 16.22
CA THR A 47 0.33 -2.33 15.44
C THR A 47 -0.85 -1.67 16.13
N PRO A 48 -0.75 -0.39 16.50
CA PRO A 48 -1.81 0.25 17.26
C PRO A 48 -3.10 0.21 16.42
N PRO A 49 -4.27 -0.04 17.03
CA PRO A 49 -5.54 -0.16 16.30
C PRO A 49 -5.84 1.05 15.38
N SER A 50 -5.34 2.23 15.73
CA SER A 50 -5.43 3.45 14.92
C SER A 50 -4.76 3.30 13.55
N LEU A 51 -3.60 2.64 13.45
CA LEU A 51 -2.92 2.39 12.18
C LEU A 51 -3.73 1.44 11.29
N THR A 52 -4.32 0.41 11.88
CA THR A 52 -5.17 -0.54 11.14
C THR A 52 -6.42 0.16 10.58
N ILE A 53 -7.08 0.99 11.38
CA ILE A 53 -8.24 1.78 10.94
C ILE A 53 -7.85 2.78 9.84
N ALA A 54 -6.72 3.46 9.99
CA ALA A 54 -6.20 4.37 8.97
C ALA A 54 -5.92 3.63 7.66
N GLY A 55 -5.28 2.46 7.70
CA GLY A 55 -5.03 1.62 6.53
C GLY A 55 -6.31 1.19 5.82
N GLN A 56 -7.34 0.77 6.57
CA GLN A 56 -8.66 0.44 6.01
C GLN A 56 -9.32 1.66 5.35
N ARG A 57 -9.20 2.85 5.96
CA ARG A 57 -9.76 4.09 5.41
C ARG A 57 -9.06 4.47 4.11
N ILE A 58 -7.72 4.40 4.08
CA ILE A 58 -6.91 4.67 2.88
C ILE A 58 -7.33 3.73 1.76
N LYS A 59 -7.36 2.42 2.01
CA LYS A 59 -7.77 1.43 1.00
C LYS A 59 -9.16 1.71 0.43
N ARG A 60 -10.14 2.00 1.28
CA ARG A 60 -11.49 2.38 0.84
C ARG A 60 -11.48 3.64 -0.03
N LEU A 61 -10.72 4.65 0.38
CA LEU A 61 -10.62 5.91 -0.37
C LEU A 61 -9.95 5.70 -1.73
N GLU A 62 -8.90 4.87 -1.80
CA GLU A 62 -8.23 4.52 -3.06
C GLU A 62 -9.17 3.78 -4.01
N GLU A 63 -9.94 2.81 -3.53
CA GLU A 63 -10.94 2.08 -4.32
C GLU A 63 -12.02 3.02 -4.86
N VAL A 64 -12.55 3.90 -4.01
CA VAL A 64 -13.56 4.89 -4.43
C VAL A 64 -12.97 5.87 -5.44
N ASN A 65 -11.74 6.35 -5.23
CA ASN A 65 -11.09 7.28 -6.14
C ASN A 65 -10.83 6.63 -7.50
N ALA A 66 -10.36 5.39 -7.53
CA ALA A 66 -10.17 4.63 -8.76
C ALA A 66 -11.48 4.45 -9.52
N ARG A 67 -12.58 4.08 -8.83
CA ARG A 67 -13.91 3.97 -9.44
C ARG A 67 -14.38 5.30 -10.02
N LEU A 68 -14.28 6.39 -9.24
CA LEU A 68 -14.71 7.73 -9.67
C LEU A 68 -13.92 8.22 -10.88
N LYS A 69 -12.59 7.97 -10.92
CA LYS A 69 -11.76 8.31 -12.08
C LYS A 69 -12.20 7.53 -13.33
N ALA A 70 -12.48 6.24 -13.19
CA ALA A 70 -12.95 5.42 -14.32
C ALA A 70 -14.32 5.89 -14.83
N GLU A 71 -15.24 6.24 -13.93
CA GLU A 71 -16.55 6.76 -14.30
C GLU A 71 -16.46 8.15 -14.94
N ASN A 72 -15.63 9.04 -14.41
CA ASN A 72 -15.38 10.35 -15.00
C ASN A 72 -14.77 10.24 -16.40
N ALA A 73 -13.81 9.35 -16.62
CA ALA A 73 -13.24 9.10 -17.94
C ALA A 73 -14.32 8.65 -18.95
N ARG A 74 -15.19 7.71 -18.57
CA ARG A 74 -16.31 7.26 -19.42
C ARG A 74 -17.30 8.39 -19.72
N LEU A 75 -17.60 9.22 -18.73
CA LEU A 75 -18.48 10.38 -18.93
C LEU A 75 -17.86 11.42 -19.87
N LEU A 76 -16.55 11.67 -19.76
CA LEU A 76 -15.83 12.56 -20.66
C LEU A 76 -15.80 12.02 -22.10
N GLU A 77 -15.56 10.72 -22.29
CA GLU A 77 -15.66 10.07 -23.60
C GLU A 77 -17.05 10.24 -24.21
N GLN A 78 -18.09 9.99 -23.41
CA GLN A 78 -19.48 10.15 -23.85
C GLN A 78 -19.81 11.61 -24.17
N TYR A 79 -19.28 12.56 -23.38
CA TYR A 79 -19.46 13.99 -23.57
C TYR A 79 -18.89 14.46 -24.90
N VAL A 80 -17.70 13.99 -25.29
CA VAL A 80 -17.08 14.31 -26.60
C VAL A 80 -17.95 13.82 -27.75
N VAL A 81 -18.46 12.58 -27.67
CA VAL A 81 -19.36 12.02 -28.69
C VAL A 81 -20.64 12.87 -28.83
N TRP A 82 -21.23 13.26 -27.70
CA TRP A 82 -22.43 14.11 -27.71
C TRP A 82 -22.14 15.51 -28.24
N GLN A 83 -21.01 16.12 -27.88
CA GLN A 83 -20.61 17.43 -28.38
C GLN A 83 -20.42 17.40 -29.90
N TYR A 84 -19.74 16.39 -30.44
CA TYR A 84 -19.57 16.21 -31.88
C TYR A 84 -20.92 16.06 -32.60
N ASN A 85 -21.78 15.18 -32.10
CA ASN A 85 -23.10 14.96 -32.69
C ASN A 85 -23.97 16.21 -32.61
N ALA A 86 -23.98 16.91 -31.48
CA ALA A 86 -24.71 18.15 -31.32
C ALA A 86 -24.26 19.21 -32.33
N TYR A 87 -22.95 19.39 -32.50
CA TYR A 87 -22.39 20.27 -33.52
C TYR A 87 -22.82 19.87 -34.95
N ARG A 88 -22.72 18.58 -35.29
CA ARG A 88 -23.16 18.03 -36.58
C ARG A 88 -24.64 18.29 -36.86
N HIS A 89 -25.47 18.37 -35.81
CA HIS A 89 -26.90 18.65 -35.89
C HIS A 89 -27.26 20.12 -35.66
N GLY A 90 -26.28 21.04 -35.61
CA GLY A 90 -26.52 22.48 -35.49
C GLY A 90 -27.00 22.95 -34.12
N LEU A 91 -26.79 22.14 -33.06
CA LEU A 91 -27.00 22.59 -31.69
C LEU A 91 -25.79 23.43 -31.25
N SER A 92 -26.06 24.64 -30.75
CA SER A 92 -25.03 25.50 -30.19
C SER A 92 -24.71 25.12 -28.74
N GLU A 93 -23.53 25.50 -28.28
CA GLU A 93 -23.08 25.26 -26.91
C GLU A 93 -24.01 25.94 -25.88
N GLU A 94 -24.53 27.13 -26.18
CA GLU A 94 -25.46 27.84 -25.30
C GLU A 94 -26.76 27.05 -25.10
N LYS A 95 -27.23 26.36 -26.16
CA LYS A 95 -28.42 25.50 -26.07
C LYS A 95 -28.15 24.24 -25.25
N LEU A 96 -26.96 23.66 -25.37
CA LEU A 96 -26.57 22.48 -24.59
C LEU A 96 -26.38 22.79 -23.11
N ASN A 97 -25.86 23.98 -22.79
CA ASN A 97 -25.63 24.43 -21.42
C ASN A 97 -26.85 25.14 -20.79
N ALA A 98 -27.96 25.24 -21.53
CA ALA A 98 -29.18 25.83 -21.00
C ALA A 98 -29.65 25.06 -19.75
N PRO A 99 -30.14 25.75 -18.71
CA PRO A 99 -30.64 25.09 -17.53
C PRO A 99 -31.82 24.19 -17.90
N LEU A 100 -31.96 23.08 -17.17
CA LEU A 100 -33.12 22.22 -17.31
C LEU A 100 -34.41 23.01 -17.03
N PRO A 101 -35.49 22.76 -17.78
CA PRO A 101 -36.75 23.45 -17.57
C PRO A 101 -37.25 23.21 -16.15
N VAL A 102 -37.74 24.27 -15.48
CA VAL A 102 -38.37 24.16 -14.18
C VAL A 102 -39.70 23.41 -14.37
N ILE A 103 -39.77 22.19 -13.86
CA ILE A 103 -41.02 21.40 -13.87
C ILE A 103 -41.84 21.82 -12.66
N ASP A 104 -42.85 22.67 -12.86
CA ASP A 104 -43.84 22.97 -11.84
C ASP A 104 -44.80 21.77 -11.68
N ARG A 105 -44.64 21.02 -10.58
CA ARG A 105 -45.42 19.80 -10.28
C ARG A 105 -46.68 20.10 -9.48
N GLU A 106 -47.02 21.37 -9.22
CA GLU A 106 -48.18 21.72 -8.38
C GLU A 106 -49.49 21.94 -9.16
N ARG A 107 -49.49 21.90 -10.50
CA ARG A 107 -50.71 22.04 -11.33
C ARG A 107 -51.45 20.76 -11.69
N SER A 108 -51.07 19.63 -11.09
CA SER A 108 -51.76 18.35 -11.29
C SER A 108 -52.39 17.87 -9.99
N ASN A 109 -53.38 18.62 -9.49
CA ASN A 109 -54.48 18.15 -8.63
C ASN A 109 -55.67 19.08 -8.76
#